data_AF-A0A926CE49-F1
#
_entry.id   AF-A0A926CE49-F1
#
_cell.length_a   1.000
_cell.length_b   1.000
_cell.length_c   1.000
_cell.angle_alpha   90.00
_cell.angle_beta   90.00
_cell.angle_gamma   90.00
#
_symmetry.space_group_name_H-M   'P 1'
#
loop_
_entity.id
_entity.type
_entity.pdbx_description
1 polymer ?
#
loop_
_entity_poly.entity_id
_entity_poly.type
_entity_poly.pdbx_seq_one_letter_code
_entity_poly.pdbx_strand_id
1 'polypeptide(L)'
;MSAQFISRLPIPNAPAAERAAIGDLAMKITAEAKARYELHRKARRRIQNDLGTPDKALNQKLTAWWELDFPAFRAEIQKVYKRDITLRDRDDWDEWLALRRAEHTQRTAAIVQLETELNARVYALFDLTADEITLIEESTKYRYGEV
;
A
#
# COMPACT_ATOMS: atom_id res chain seq x y z
N MET A 1 -9.69 44.77 0.56
CA MET A 1 -8.50 43.90 0.73
C MET A 1 -8.55 43.31 2.12
N SER A 2 -8.99 42.07 2.26
CA SER A 2 -9.05 41.38 3.56
C SER A 2 -8.06 40.23 3.48
N ALA A 3 -6.87 40.44 4.05
CA ALA A 3 -5.95 39.33 4.27
C ALA A 3 -6.60 38.41 5.30
N GLN A 4 -7.09 37.25 4.84
CA GLN A 4 -7.48 36.16 5.72
C GLN A 4 -6.20 35.66 6.40
N PHE A 5 -5.92 36.19 7.59
CA PHE A 5 -4.96 35.58 8.49
C PHE A 5 -5.55 34.25 8.92
N ILE A 6 -5.17 33.16 8.25
CA ILE A 6 -5.25 31.83 8.87
C ILE A 6 -4.42 31.98 10.14
N SER A 7 -5.07 31.91 11.30
CA SER A 7 -4.40 31.81 12.60
C SER A 7 -3.28 30.78 12.47
N ARG A 8 -2.12 31.01 13.09
CA ARG A 8 -1.06 29.99 13.12
C ARG A 8 -1.71 28.70 13.63
N LEU A 9 -1.84 27.71 12.75
CA LEU A 9 -2.33 26.39 13.14
C LEU A 9 -1.48 25.96 14.34
N PRO A 10 -2.10 25.69 15.50
CA PRO A 10 -1.34 25.36 16.69
C PRO A 10 -0.60 24.06 16.41
N ILE A 11 0.73 24.13 16.35
CA ILE A 11 1.56 22.92 16.41
C ILE A 11 1.59 22.55 17.90
N PRO A 12 0.95 21.45 18.31
CA PRO A 12 0.93 21.06 19.71
C PRO A 12 2.36 20.84 20.20
N ASN A 13 2.64 21.30 21.41
CA ASN A 13 3.95 21.11 22.01
C ASN A 13 4.09 19.63 22.43
N ALA A 14 4.60 18.81 21.54
CA ALA A 14 4.84 17.40 21.81
C ALA A 14 6.08 17.21 22.71
N PRO A 15 5.99 16.42 23.80
CA PRO A 15 7.16 15.99 24.57
C PRO A 15 8.22 15.35 23.66
N ALA A 16 9.50 15.43 24.05
CA ALA A 16 10.59 14.88 23.24
C ALA A 16 10.41 13.38 22.94
N ALA A 17 9.91 12.61 23.92
CA ALA A 17 9.60 11.19 23.76
C ALA A 17 8.50 10.95 22.72
N GLU A 18 7.45 11.78 22.71
CA GLU A 18 6.35 11.63 21.75
C GLU A 18 6.79 12.00 20.33
N ARG A 19 7.61 13.06 20.19
CA ARG A 19 8.24 13.40 18.91
C ARG A 19 9.09 12.26 18.36
N ALA A 20 9.87 11.61 19.22
CA ALA A 20 10.68 10.46 18.84
C ALA A 20 9.81 9.28 18.40
N ALA A 21 8.75 8.96 19.17
CA ALA A 21 7.84 7.86 18.84
C ALA A 21 7.13 8.06 17.50
N ILE A 22 6.63 9.27 17.23
CA ILE A 22 6.01 9.66 15.96
C ILE A 22 7.02 9.54 14.82
N GLY A 23 8.25 10.03 15.02
CA GLY A 23 9.33 9.91 14.06
C GLY A 23 9.66 8.45 13.72
N ASP A 24 9.76 7.58 14.73
CA ASP A 24 10.04 6.17 14.56
C ASP A 24 8.91 5.45 13.80
N LEU A 25 7.65 5.78 14.09
CA LEU A 25 6.50 5.26 13.34
C LEU A 25 6.53 5.68 11.87
N ALA A 26 6.78 6.97 11.59
CA ALA A 26 6.90 7.46 10.23
C ALA A 26 8.02 6.77 9.44
N MET A 27 9.17 6.51 10.09
CA MET A 27 10.28 5.78 9.50
C MET A 27 9.91 4.32 9.21
N LYS A 28 9.20 3.63 10.12
CA LYS A 28 8.73 2.25 9.93
C LYS A 28 7.70 2.16 8.79
N ILE A 29 6.73 3.06 8.74
CA ILE A 29 5.74 3.13 7.65
C ILE A 29 6.45 3.30 6.31
N THR A 30 7.40 4.23 6.24
CA THR A 30 8.19 4.48 5.04
C THR A 30 8.98 3.24 4.61
N ALA A 31 9.55 2.50 5.56
CA ALA A 31 10.28 1.27 5.28
C ALA A 31 9.37 0.18 4.70
N GLU A 32 8.19 -0.04 5.28
CA GLU A 32 7.22 -1.03 4.78
C GLU A 32 6.64 -0.63 3.42
N ALA A 33 6.30 0.65 3.23
CA ALA A 33 5.82 1.18 1.96
C ALA A 33 6.87 0.99 0.85
N LYS A 34 8.14 1.30 1.14
CA LYS A 34 9.26 1.06 0.22
C LYS A 34 9.41 -0.42 -0.10
N ALA A 35 9.31 -1.31 0.89
CA ALA A 35 9.40 -2.74 0.68
C ALA A 35 8.24 -3.28 -0.18
N ARG A 36 7.01 -2.80 0.05
CA ARG A 36 5.83 -3.14 -0.77
C ARG A 36 5.97 -2.64 -2.21
N TYR A 37 6.47 -1.42 -2.39
CA TYR A 37 6.78 -0.88 -3.72
C TYR A 37 7.83 -1.72 -4.46
N GLU A 38 8.90 -2.13 -3.77
CA GLU A 38 9.93 -2.99 -4.34
C GLU A 38 9.38 -4.37 -4.72
N LEU A 39 8.50 -4.94 -3.88
CA LEU A 39 7.76 -6.17 -4.18
C LEU A 39 6.94 -6.01 -5.47
N HIS A 40 6.17 -4.93 -5.61
CA HIS A 40 5.42 -4.64 -6.83
C HIS A 40 6.34 -4.52 -8.05
N ARG A 41 7.43 -3.76 -7.94
CA ARG A 41 8.37 -3.55 -9.05
C ARG A 41 8.98 -4.87 -9.52
N LYS A 42 9.44 -5.71 -8.58
CA LYS A 42 10.03 -7.03 -8.89
C LYS A 42 9.00 -7.97 -9.50
N ALA A 43 7.78 -8.04 -8.95
CA ALA A 43 6.72 -8.88 -9.47
C ALA A 43 6.32 -8.48 -10.90
N ARG A 44 6.06 -7.18 -11.13
CA ARG A 44 5.72 -6.65 -12.46
C ARG A 44 6.82 -6.93 -13.48
N ARG A 45 8.09 -6.71 -13.11
CA ARG A 45 9.25 -7.02 -13.96
C ARG A 45 9.30 -8.51 -14.31
N ARG A 46 9.11 -9.40 -13.33
CA ARG A 46 9.10 -10.85 -13.55
C ARG A 46 7.96 -11.27 -14.49
N ILE A 47 6.74 -10.79 -14.24
CA ILE A 47 5.58 -11.09 -15.08
C ILE A 47 5.85 -10.64 -16.52
N GLN A 48 6.36 -9.42 -16.71
CA GLN A 48 6.66 -8.89 -18.05
C GLN A 48 7.78 -9.67 -18.75
N ASN A 49 8.83 -10.06 -18.03
CA ASN A 49 9.99 -10.74 -18.60
C ASN A 49 9.69 -12.20 -18.96
N ASP A 50 9.00 -12.92 -18.08
CA ASP A 50 8.86 -14.37 -18.18
C ASP A 50 7.57 -14.74 -18.92
N LEU A 51 6.49 -13.96 -18.72
CA LEU A 51 5.15 -14.21 -19.29
C LEU A 51 4.70 -13.14 -20.28
N GLY A 52 5.41 -12.00 -20.37
CA GLY A 52 5.06 -10.87 -21.23
C GLY A 52 5.84 -10.75 -22.54
N THR A 53 5.26 -10.07 -23.52
CA THR A 53 5.85 -9.89 -24.85
C THR A 53 6.46 -8.48 -24.97
N PRO A 54 7.52 -8.27 -25.79
CA PRO A 54 8.19 -6.97 -25.89
C PRO A 54 7.28 -5.83 -26.36
N ASP A 55 6.22 -6.16 -27.12
CA ASP A 55 5.26 -5.23 -27.72
C ASP A 55 4.10 -4.85 -26.80
N LYS A 56 3.91 -5.54 -25.67
CA LYS A 56 2.75 -5.34 -24.79
C LYS A 56 3.16 -5.11 -23.34
N ALA A 57 2.66 -4.02 -22.77
CA ALA A 57 2.77 -3.74 -21.35
C ALA A 57 1.69 -4.49 -20.52
N LEU A 58 1.93 -4.57 -19.21
CA LEU A 58 0.93 -5.03 -18.24
C LEU A 58 -0.32 -4.14 -18.29
N ASN A 59 -1.50 -4.77 -18.22
CA ASN A 59 -2.74 -4.02 -18.01
C ASN A 59 -2.92 -3.65 -16.53
N GLN A 60 -3.99 -2.91 -16.21
CA GLN A 60 -4.27 -2.46 -14.84
C GLN A 60 -4.38 -3.64 -13.84
N LYS A 61 -5.02 -4.75 -14.23
CA LYS A 61 -5.18 -5.92 -13.37
C LYS A 61 -3.86 -6.65 -13.10
N LEU A 62 -3.01 -6.84 -14.12
CA LEU A 62 -1.67 -7.43 -13.95
C LEU A 62 -0.72 -6.48 -13.21
N THR A 63 -0.99 -5.16 -13.26
CA THR A 63 -0.30 -4.17 -12.42
C THR A 63 -0.72 -4.30 -10.95
N ALA A 64 -1.98 -4.65 -10.69
CA ALA A 64 -2.57 -4.99 -9.40
C ALA A 64 -2.64 -6.51 -9.14
N TRP A 65 -1.58 -7.24 -9.53
CA TRP A 65 -1.53 -8.71 -9.50
C TRP A 65 -1.88 -9.34 -8.15
N TRP A 66 -1.71 -8.61 -7.03
CA TRP A 66 -2.00 -9.14 -5.69
C TRP A 66 -3.50 -9.39 -5.47
N GLU A 67 -4.37 -8.76 -6.26
CA GLU A 67 -5.81 -8.91 -6.23
C GLU A 67 -6.29 -10.17 -6.98
N LEU A 68 -5.41 -10.80 -7.77
CA LEU A 68 -5.76 -11.93 -8.62
C LEU A 68 -5.45 -13.24 -7.93
N ASP A 69 -6.41 -14.16 -7.93
CA ASP A 69 -6.11 -15.58 -7.74
C ASP A 69 -5.44 -16.14 -9.00
N PHE A 70 -4.89 -17.36 -8.91
CA PHE A 70 -4.15 -17.94 -10.01
C PHE A 70 -4.99 -18.13 -11.30
N PRO A 71 -6.26 -18.60 -11.23
CA PRO A 71 -7.13 -18.64 -12.40
C PRO A 71 -7.34 -17.27 -13.06
N ALA A 72 -7.63 -16.22 -12.29
CA ALA A 72 -7.82 -14.87 -12.82
C ALA A 72 -6.51 -14.29 -13.37
N PHE A 73 -5.38 -14.54 -12.72
CA PHE A 73 -4.06 -14.16 -13.20
C PHE A 73 -3.77 -14.78 -14.57
N ARG A 74 -3.95 -16.10 -14.70
CA ARG A 74 -3.77 -16.82 -15.97
C ARG A 74 -4.71 -16.29 -17.06
N ALA A 75 -5.97 -16.02 -16.74
CA ALA A 75 -6.92 -15.44 -17.68
C ALA A 75 -6.48 -14.06 -18.19
N GLU A 76 -5.95 -13.20 -17.32
CA GLU A 76 -5.42 -11.89 -17.72
C GLU A 76 -4.13 -12.01 -18.54
N ILE A 77 -3.23 -12.97 -18.24
CA ILE A 77 -2.06 -13.28 -19.08
C ILE A 77 -2.49 -13.67 -20.50
N GLN A 78 -3.47 -14.58 -20.63
CA GLN A 78 -4.03 -14.98 -21.93
C GLN A 78 -4.67 -13.82 -22.68
N LYS A 79 -5.41 -12.96 -21.96
CA LYS A 79 -6.08 -11.81 -22.54
C LYS A 79 -5.08 -10.81 -23.12
N VAL A 80 -4.02 -10.48 -22.38
CA VAL A 80 -3.02 -9.47 -22.76
C VAL A 80 -2.05 -10.05 -23.80
N TYR A 81 -1.38 -11.15 -23.46
CA TYR A 81 -0.27 -11.68 -24.26
C TYR A 81 -0.68 -12.72 -25.30
N LYS A 82 -1.96 -13.13 -25.33
CA LYS A 82 -2.48 -14.14 -26.28
C LYS A 82 -1.76 -15.49 -26.19
N ARG A 83 -1.20 -15.78 -25.02
CA ARG A 83 -0.51 -17.03 -24.70
C ARG A 83 -0.81 -17.45 -23.27
N ASP A 84 -0.52 -18.70 -22.97
CA ASP A 84 -0.80 -19.30 -21.68
C ASP A 84 0.46 -19.74 -20.95
N ILE A 85 0.36 -19.90 -19.63
CA ILE A 85 1.37 -20.56 -18.81
C ILE A 85 1.31 -22.06 -19.09
N THR A 86 2.45 -22.65 -19.46
CA THR A 86 2.53 -24.08 -19.79
C THR A 86 2.16 -24.92 -18.57
N LEU A 87 1.55 -26.09 -18.78
CA LEU A 87 1.12 -26.97 -17.69
C LEU A 87 2.24 -27.28 -16.69
N ARG A 88 3.47 -27.48 -17.18
CA ARG A 88 4.64 -27.79 -16.35
C ARG A 88 4.99 -26.65 -15.40
N ASP A 89 4.77 -25.41 -15.79
CA ASP A 89 5.19 -24.25 -15.02
C ASP A 89 4.05 -23.69 -14.13
N ARG A 90 2.82 -24.25 -14.23
CA ARG A 90 1.66 -23.70 -13.54
C ARG A 90 1.79 -23.75 -12.03
N ASP A 91 2.24 -24.87 -11.48
CA ASP A 91 2.37 -25.04 -10.04
C ASP A 91 3.38 -24.05 -9.46
N ASP A 92 4.54 -23.88 -10.12
CA ASP A 92 5.56 -22.91 -9.74
C ASP A 92 5.03 -21.46 -9.75
N TRP A 93 4.20 -21.12 -10.74
CA TRP A 93 3.60 -19.78 -10.85
C TRP A 93 2.49 -19.55 -9.83
N ASP A 94 1.69 -20.57 -9.54
CA ASP A 94 0.64 -20.51 -8.51
C ASP A 94 1.27 -20.32 -7.13
N GLU A 95 2.25 -21.15 -6.77
CA GLU A 95 2.97 -21.04 -5.51
C GLU A 95 3.67 -19.68 -5.39
N TRP A 96 4.36 -19.23 -6.44
CA TRP A 96 4.98 -17.92 -6.44
C TRP A 96 3.97 -16.79 -6.24
N LEU A 97 2.83 -16.83 -6.95
CA LEU A 97 1.80 -15.81 -6.83
C LEU A 97 1.21 -15.79 -5.42
N ALA A 98 0.91 -16.97 -4.86
CA ALA A 98 0.42 -17.11 -3.49
C ALA A 98 1.39 -16.52 -2.46
N LEU A 99 2.69 -16.85 -2.57
CA LEU A 99 3.72 -16.31 -1.68
C LEU A 99 3.83 -14.79 -1.78
N ARG A 100 3.81 -14.23 -2.99
CA ARG A 100 3.90 -12.77 -3.18
C ARG A 100 2.65 -12.04 -2.73
N ARG A 101 1.47 -12.64 -2.89
CA ARG A 101 0.21 -12.13 -2.36
C ARG A 101 0.23 -12.10 -0.84
N ALA A 102 0.71 -13.17 -0.21
CA ALA A 102 0.87 -13.22 1.24
C ALA A 102 1.82 -12.13 1.74
N GLU A 103 2.97 -11.95 1.09
CA GLU A 103 3.92 -10.88 1.43
C GLU A 103 3.28 -9.49 1.27
N HIS A 104 2.54 -9.25 0.20
CA HIS A 104 1.81 -8.00 -0.03
C HIS A 104 0.79 -7.70 1.08
N THR A 105 -0.02 -8.71 1.43
CA THR A 105 -1.02 -8.61 2.49
C THR A 105 -0.36 -8.33 3.83
N GLN A 106 0.72 -9.02 4.17
CA GLN A 106 1.46 -8.82 5.40
C GLN A 106 1.99 -7.38 5.52
N ARG A 107 2.64 -6.87 4.46
CA ARG A 107 3.16 -5.48 4.44
C ARG A 107 2.05 -4.46 4.55
N THR A 108 0.93 -4.69 3.85
CA THR A 108 -0.23 -3.80 3.90
C THR A 108 -0.83 -3.77 5.30
N ALA A 109 -0.96 -4.92 5.96
CA ALA A 109 -1.42 -4.99 7.35
C ALA A 109 -0.46 -4.26 8.31
N ALA A 110 0.86 -4.39 8.12
CA ALA A 110 1.86 -3.67 8.91
C ALA A 110 1.76 -2.16 8.72
N ILE A 111 1.60 -1.69 7.48
CA ILE A 111 1.39 -0.25 7.17
C ILE A 111 0.15 0.26 7.88
N VAL A 112 -1.00 -0.42 7.70
CA VAL A 112 -2.26 -0.04 8.35
C VAL A 112 -2.10 0.05 9.87
N GLN A 113 -1.50 -0.97 10.50
CA GLN A 113 -1.29 -0.96 11.94
C GLN A 113 -0.44 0.24 12.40
N LEU A 114 0.67 0.51 11.71
CA LEU A 114 1.57 1.60 12.07
C LEU A 114 0.93 2.98 11.82
N GLU A 115 0.17 3.14 10.75
CA GLU A 115 -0.57 4.36 10.44
C GLU A 115 -1.69 4.60 11.47
N THR A 116 -2.41 3.55 11.89
CA THR A 116 -3.39 3.66 12.97
C THR A 116 -2.73 4.10 14.28
N GLU A 117 -1.56 3.54 14.64
CA GLU A 117 -0.83 3.97 15.83
C GLU A 117 -0.35 5.43 15.71
N LEU A 118 0.17 5.82 14.55
CA LEU A 118 0.60 7.18 14.26
C LEU A 118 -0.58 8.16 14.42
N ASN A 119 -1.72 7.85 13.83
CA ASN A 119 -2.91 8.70 13.91
C ASN A 119 -3.43 8.80 15.34
N ALA A 120 -3.49 7.70 16.10
CA ALA A 120 -3.89 7.74 17.51
C ALA A 120 -3.01 8.69 18.35
N ARG A 121 -1.68 8.66 18.12
CA ARG A 121 -0.75 9.59 18.78
C ARG A 121 -0.95 11.03 18.35
N VAL A 122 -1.18 11.27 17.06
CA VAL A 122 -1.46 12.61 16.53
C VAL A 122 -2.78 13.14 17.10
N TYR A 123 -3.85 12.36 17.11
CA TYR A 123 -5.13 12.76 17.70
C TYR A 123 -5.00 13.10 19.18
N ALA A 124 -4.24 12.32 19.95
CA ALA A 124 -3.94 12.63 21.34
C ALA A 124 -3.17 13.93 21.53
N LEU A 125 -2.22 14.26 20.63
CA LEU A 125 -1.50 15.55 20.69
C LEU A 125 -2.40 16.76 20.43
N PHE A 126 -3.45 16.59 19.65
CA PHE A 126 -4.44 17.61 19.36
C PHE A 126 -5.63 17.60 20.34
N ASP A 127 -5.62 16.72 21.33
CA ASP A 127 -6.70 16.53 22.33
C ASP A 127 -8.08 16.34 21.66
N LEU A 128 -8.10 15.58 20.56
CA LEU A 128 -9.34 15.36 19.79
C LEU A 128 -10.28 14.41 20.52
N THR A 129 -11.56 14.76 20.50
CA THR A 129 -12.65 13.91 20.98
C THR A 129 -12.95 12.78 20.00
N ALA A 130 -13.67 11.75 20.47
CA ALA A 130 -14.07 10.63 19.61
C ALA A 130 -14.96 11.07 18.42
N ASP A 131 -15.82 12.06 18.62
CA ASP A 131 -16.68 12.60 17.57
C ASP A 131 -15.87 13.34 16.50
N GLU A 132 -14.85 14.11 16.91
CA GLU A 132 -13.93 14.79 15.99
C GLU A 132 -13.06 13.80 15.21
N ILE A 133 -12.57 12.74 15.85
CA ILE A 133 -11.84 11.66 15.19
C ILE A 133 -12.73 10.98 14.15
N THR A 134 -13.96 10.62 14.53
CA THR A 134 -14.92 9.98 13.61
C THR A 134 -15.19 10.86 12.40
N LEU A 135 -15.42 12.16 12.62
CA LEU A 135 -15.63 13.12 11.54
C LEU A 135 -14.41 13.20 10.59
N ILE A 136 -13.20 13.17 11.12
CA ILE A 136 -11.97 13.17 10.32
C ILE A 136 -11.86 11.87 9.50
N GLU A 137 -12.10 10.71 10.11
CA GLU A 137 -12.00 9.41 9.44
C GLU A 137 -13.09 9.22 8.37
N GLU A 138 -14.29 9.76 8.58
CA GLU A 138 -15.36 9.75 7.58
C GLU A 138 -15.11 10.72 6.41
N SER A 139 -14.43 11.85 6.68
CA SER A 139 -14.14 12.88 5.67
C SER A 139 -12.82 12.66 4.93
N THR A 140 -11.97 11.75 5.39
CA THR A 140 -10.70 11.43 4.72
C THR A 140 -10.93 10.47 3.56
N LYS A 141 -10.49 10.89 2.37
CA LYS A 141 -10.61 10.12 1.13
C LYS A 141 -9.69 8.89 1.07
N TYR A 142 -8.61 8.89 1.86
CA TYR A 142 -7.58 7.84 1.84
C TYR A 142 -7.81 6.89 3.01
N ARG A 143 -8.07 5.62 2.71
CA ARG A 143 -8.12 4.58 3.74
C ARG A 143 -6.69 4.16 4.08
N TYR A 144 -6.49 3.73 5.33
CA TYR A 144 -5.24 3.18 5.80
C TYR A 144 -4.68 2.14 4.81
N GLY A 145 -3.39 2.23 4.48
CA GLY A 145 -2.70 1.32 3.58
C GLY A 145 -2.95 1.52 2.08
N GLU A 146 -3.78 2.48 1.64
CA GLU A 146 -4.00 2.83 0.23
C GLU A 146 -2.87 3.72 -0.33
N VAL A 147 -1.77 3.10 -0.80
CA VAL A 147 -0.74 3.76 -1.66
C VAL A 147 -0.02 2.76 -2.58
#